data_AF-A0A812GJA5-F1
#
_entry.id   AF-A0A812GJA5-F1
#
_cell.length_a   1.000
_cell.length_b   1.000
_cell.length_c   1.000
_cell.angle_alpha   90.00
_cell.angle_beta   90.00
_cell.angle_gamma   90.00
#
_symmetry.space_group_name_H-M   'P 1'
#
loop_
_entity.id
_entity.type
_entity.pdbx_description
1 polymer ?
#
loop_
_entity_poly.entity_id
_entity_poly.type
_entity_poly.pdbx_seq_one_letter_code
_entity_poly.pdbx_strand_id
1 'polypeptide(L)'
;MNYKNFSANAPFLLTTISHETYLNTTSASDLSPWTAMPGWRLENTFFDWMHVVLLGVGRDAVAAAIKLMVMRGLIGWDTKRADLKMLTLWIKKEYKSRTGKSFSVISLTPANAGLDPWTEYPELGTIFKAAQVKILIWGISRKLQEVVKRVQDEDLVRMALAMRGLSEAQSLLDNGGLKFTGSEARKFDEMVHLHLRTWQRLAVKFEDLLIPLCNIRPKHHYLQHLARYVLRTRINIRIHQNFDSESYMGKIKRIACKCHSTSMLLRVQQRYILYLALLWDRAKRASVGGDVRAKSLEDILLLEERKPFSSSAENAKRRCLRG
;
A
#
# COMPACT_ATOMS: atom_id res chain seq x y z
N MET A 1 -11.04 12.87 19.05
CA MET A 1 -10.45 11.52 19.27
C MET A 1 -8.95 11.62 18.98
N ASN A 2 -8.08 11.40 19.97
CA ASN A 2 -6.63 11.50 19.77
C ASN A 2 -6.09 10.17 19.22
N TYR A 3 -5.85 10.08 17.91
CA TYR A 3 -5.34 8.88 17.24
C TYR A 3 -3.91 8.50 17.63
N LYS A 4 -3.21 9.34 18.42
CA LYS A 4 -1.87 9.06 18.94
C LYS A 4 -1.89 8.32 20.28
N ASN A 5 -3.05 8.14 20.92
CA ASN A 5 -3.15 7.42 22.20
C ASN A 5 -3.26 5.91 21.96
N PHE A 6 -2.21 5.13 22.20
CA PHE A 6 -2.21 3.65 22.07
C PHE A 6 -2.19 2.91 23.42
N SER A 7 -2.60 3.57 24.50
CA SER A 7 -2.75 2.96 25.82
C SER A 7 -3.76 1.81 25.82
N ALA A 8 -3.72 0.97 26.85
CA ALA A 8 -4.66 -0.15 27.02
C ALA A 8 -6.13 0.31 27.16
N ASN A 9 -6.34 1.56 27.55
CA ASN A 9 -7.64 2.23 27.68
C ASN A 9 -7.86 3.31 26.61
N ALA A 10 -7.15 3.25 25.48
CA ALA A 10 -7.33 4.19 24.39
C ALA A 10 -8.80 4.20 23.91
N PRO A 11 -9.45 5.37 23.73
CA PRO A 11 -10.87 5.45 23.34
C PRO A 11 -11.19 4.73 22.03
N PHE A 12 -10.21 4.63 21.13
CA PHE A 12 -10.37 3.92 19.87
C PHE A 12 -10.60 2.41 20.06
N LEU A 13 -10.23 1.84 21.21
CA LEU A 13 -10.46 0.43 21.48
C LEU A 13 -11.96 0.14 21.63
N LEU A 14 -12.72 1.14 22.07
CA LEU A 14 -14.17 1.12 22.16
C LEU A 14 -14.83 1.28 20.78
N THR A 15 -14.10 1.66 19.73
CA THR A 15 -14.66 1.71 18.37
C THR A 15 -14.75 0.33 17.73
N THR A 16 -14.35 -0.73 18.43
CA THR A 16 -14.58 -2.10 17.97
C THR A 16 -16.05 -2.45 18.21
N ILE A 17 -16.85 -2.42 17.15
CA ILE A 17 -18.26 -2.82 17.21
C ILE A 17 -18.33 -4.30 16.82
N SER A 18 -18.87 -5.15 17.71
CA SER A 18 -19.16 -6.55 17.37
C SER A 18 -20.35 -6.63 16.42
N HIS A 19 -20.48 -7.71 15.66
CA HIS A 19 -21.67 -7.91 14.82
C HIS A 19 -22.97 -7.82 15.63
N GLU A 20 -23.02 -8.42 16.83
CA GLU A 20 -24.17 -8.37 17.71
C GLU A 20 -24.46 -6.94 18.19
N THR A 21 -23.42 -6.17 18.57
CA THR A 21 -23.58 -4.75 18.90
C THR A 21 -24.12 -3.96 17.72
N TYR A 22 -23.62 -4.20 16.51
CA TYR A 22 -24.10 -3.54 15.29
C TYR A 22 -25.57 -3.81 15.02
N LEU A 23 -25.99 -5.08 15.10
CA LEU A 23 -27.40 -5.45 14.91
C LEU A 23 -28.31 -4.83 15.98
N ASN A 24 -27.85 -4.73 17.23
CA ASN A 24 -28.67 -4.25 18.34
C ASN A 24 -28.70 -2.73 18.49
N THR A 25 -27.72 -2.01 17.96
CA THR A 25 -27.58 -0.55 18.15
C THR A 25 -27.83 0.26 16.88
N THR A 26 -27.95 -0.40 15.72
CA THR A 26 -28.23 0.26 14.44
C THR A 26 -29.73 0.18 14.15
N SER A 27 -30.34 1.31 13.77
CA SER A 27 -31.76 1.33 13.39
C SER A 27 -32.02 0.42 12.18
N ALA A 28 -33.22 -0.14 12.07
CA ALA A 28 -33.55 -1.04 10.95
C ALA A 28 -33.38 -0.38 9.57
N SER A 29 -33.59 0.95 9.47
CA SER A 29 -33.36 1.71 8.23
C SER A 29 -31.87 1.92 7.90
N ASP A 30 -30.99 1.85 8.90
CA ASP A 30 -29.55 2.03 8.74
C ASP A 30 -28.77 0.70 8.70
N LEU A 31 -29.45 -0.43 8.93
CA LEU A 31 -28.85 -1.74 8.81
C LEU A 31 -28.41 -1.98 7.36
N SER A 32 -27.18 -2.48 7.22
CA SER A 32 -26.63 -2.86 5.94
C SER A 32 -27.53 -3.92 5.31
N PRO A 33 -27.88 -3.80 4.01
CA PRO A 33 -28.66 -4.83 3.31
C PRO A 33 -27.92 -6.18 3.28
N TRP A 34 -26.60 -6.19 3.52
CA TRP A 34 -25.80 -7.40 3.63
C TRP A 34 -26.14 -8.25 4.87
N THR A 35 -26.86 -7.71 5.86
CA THR A 35 -27.38 -8.49 6.98
C THR A 35 -28.29 -9.64 6.53
N ALA A 36 -28.91 -9.52 5.35
CA ALA A 36 -29.72 -10.59 4.75
C ALA A 36 -28.89 -11.69 4.07
N MET A 37 -27.58 -11.50 3.86
CA MET A 37 -26.72 -12.48 3.18
C MET A 37 -26.28 -13.58 4.17
N PRO A 38 -26.56 -14.87 3.90
CA PRO A 38 -26.16 -15.97 4.78
C PRO A 38 -24.65 -15.96 5.06
N GLY A 39 -24.29 -15.99 6.35
CA GLY A 39 -22.90 -16.00 6.80
C GLY A 39 -22.19 -14.63 6.78
N TRP A 40 -22.86 -13.55 6.37
CA TRP A 40 -22.32 -12.21 6.52
C TRP A 40 -22.25 -11.83 8.00
N ARG A 41 -21.12 -11.28 8.41
CA ARG A 41 -20.93 -10.63 9.71
C ARG A 41 -20.20 -9.31 9.51
N LEU A 42 -20.32 -8.37 10.45
CA LEU A 42 -19.64 -7.08 10.36
C LEU A 42 -18.11 -7.28 10.29
N GLU A 43 -17.59 -8.29 10.97
CA GLU A 43 -16.18 -8.67 10.95
C GLU A 43 -15.73 -9.23 9.58
N ASN A 44 -16.64 -9.49 8.64
CA ASN A 44 -16.29 -9.87 7.27
C ASN A 44 -16.09 -8.62 6.39
N THR A 45 -16.58 -7.45 6.83
CA THR A 45 -16.32 -6.14 6.21
C THR A 45 -15.08 -5.47 6.81
N PHE A 46 -14.13 -6.28 7.26
CA PHE A 46 -12.96 -5.79 7.98
C PHE A 46 -11.90 -5.22 7.05
N PHE A 47 -11.02 -4.43 7.65
CA PHE A 47 -9.87 -3.86 6.95
C PHE A 47 -9.00 -4.97 6.36
N ASP A 48 -8.53 -4.78 5.13
CA ASP A 48 -7.56 -5.69 4.55
C ASP A 48 -6.14 -5.16 4.70
N TRP A 49 -5.19 -6.10 4.77
CA TRP A 49 -3.78 -5.78 4.90
C TRP A 49 -3.24 -4.94 3.73
N MET A 50 -3.80 -5.10 2.52
CA MET A 50 -3.35 -4.37 1.35
C MET A 50 -3.65 -2.87 1.47
N HIS A 51 -4.85 -2.47 1.88
CA HIS A 51 -5.20 -1.04 2.02
C HIS A 51 -4.63 -0.39 3.29
N VAL A 52 -4.61 -1.14 4.40
CA VAL A 52 -4.09 -0.62 5.68
C VAL A 52 -2.58 -0.50 5.64
N VAL A 53 -1.88 -1.54 5.20
CA VAL A 53 -0.43 -1.60 5.24
C VAL A 53 0.16 -1.22 3.89
N LEU A 54 -0.09 -1.99 2.83
CA LEU A 54 0.64 -1.81 1.57
C LEU A 54 0.33 -0.48 0.86
N LEU A 55 -0.91 0.01 0.93
CA LEU A 55 -1.33 1.31 0.39
C LEU A 55 -1.53 2.37 1.49
N GLY A 56 -1.08 2.08 2.71
CA GLY A 56 -1.19 2.95 3.86
C GLY A 56 0.13 3.06 4.60
N VAL A 57 0.19 2.45 5.79
CA VAL A 57 1.34 2.55 6.71
C VAL A 57 2.67 2.22 6.04
N GLY A 58 2.71 1.23 5.16
CA GLY A 58 3.92 0.83 4.43
C GLY A 58 4.46 1.89 3.47
N ARG A 59 3.59 2.72 2.86
CA ARG A 59 4.03 3.83 1.99
C ARG A 59 4.70 4.93 2.79
N ASP A 60 4.13 5.27 3.94
CA ASP A 60 4.71 6.23 4.88
C ASP A 60 6.04 5.69 5.44
N ALA A 61 6.06 4.43 5.88
CA ALA A 61 7.22 3.80 6.51
C ALA A 61 8.44 3.70 5.57
N VAL A 62 8.22 3.26 4.33
CA VAL A 62 9.29 3.21 3.32
C VAL A 62 9.84 4.61 3.02
N ALA A 63 8.96 5.59 2.81
CA ALA A 63 9.37 6.95 2.46
C ALA A 63 10.11 7.63 3.62
N ALA A 64 9.64 7.47 4.86
CA ALA A 64 10.32 7.97 6.06
C ALA A 64 11.69 7.33 6.26
N ALA A 65 11.81 6.01 6.06
CA ALA A 65 13.10 5.33 6.13
C ALA A 65 14.10 5.89 5.09
N ILE A 66 13.65 6.15 3.86
CA ILE A 66 14.47 6.77 2.82
C ILE A 66 14.87 8.19 3.21
N LYS A 67 13.92 9.01 3.69
CA LYS A 67 14.19 10.38 4.14
C LYS A 67 15.22 10.41 5.29
N LEU A 68 15.11 9.50 6.25
CA LEU A 68 16.07 9.37 7.34
C LEU A 68 17.47 8.98 6.84
N MET A 69 17.57 8.06 5.86
CA MET A 69 18.87 7.73 5.24
C MET A 69 19.49 8.94 4.53
N VAL A 70 18.69 9.79 3.88
CA VAL A 70 19.17 11.06 3.28
C VAL A 70 19.64 12.02 4.37
N MET A 71 18.86 12.20 5.45
CA MET A 71 19.23 13.06 6.60
C MET A 71 20.55 12.66 7.27
N ARG A 72 20.96 11.39 7.15
CA ARG A 72 22.20 10.85 7.71
C ARG A 72 23.32 10.71 6.68
N GLY A 73 23.14 11.26 5.47
CA GLY A 73 24.15 11.24 4.42
C GLY A 73 24.42 9.85 3.81
N LEU A 74 23.57 8.85 4.08
CA LEU A 74 23.67 7.51 3.47
C LEU A 74 23.17 7.49 2.03
N ILE A 75 22.29 8.44 1.70
CA ILE A 75 21.88 8.80 0.36
C ILE A 75 22.29 10.26 0.21
N GLY A 76 23.21 10.57 -0.69
CA GLY A 76 23.76 11.91 -0.83
C GLY A 76 22.71 12.91 -1.28
N TRP A 77 22.78 14.14 -0.76
CA TRP A 77 21.77 15.17 -1.04
C TRP A 77 21.76 15.59 -2.52
N ASP A 78 22.96 15.79 -3.08
CA ASP A 78 23.17 16.20 -4.48
C ASP A 78 23.03 15.00 -5.43
N THR A 79 23.33 13.80 -4.94
CA THR A 79 23.28 12.55 -5.69
C THR A 79 21.99 11.76 -5.47
N LYS A 80 21.01 12.29 -4.73
CA LYS A 80 19.81 11.55 -4.30
C LYS A 80 19.10 10.80 -5.42
N ARG A 81 19.02 11.37 -6.63
CA ARG A 81 18.43 10.68 -7.79
C ARG A 81 19.24 9.45 -8.21
N ALA A 82 20.56 9.56 -8.27
CA ALA A 82 21.44 8.45 -8.62
C ALA A 82 21.42 7.39 -7.52
N ASP A 83 21.50 7.80 -6.25
CA ASP A 83 21.53 6.90 -5.11
C ASP A 83 20.20 6.15 -4.93
N LEU A 84 19.06 6.81 -5.13
CA LEU A 84 17.74 6.15 -5.13
C LEU A 84 17.58 5.16 -6.28
N LYS A 85 18.15 5.46 -7.45
CA LYS A 85 18.22 4.51 -8.57
C LYS A 85 19.08 3.30 -8.20
N MET A 86 20.24 3.51 -7.59
CA MET A 86 21.12 2.44 -7.12
C MET A 86 20.47 1.60 -6.03
N LEU A 87 19.76 2.22 -5.09
CA LEU A 87 18.95 1.53 -4.08
C LEU A 87 17.88 0.65 -4.75
N THR A 88 17.18 1.17 -5.75
CA THR A 88 16.18 0.38 -6.49
C THR A 88 16.82 -0.82 -7.19
N LEU A 89 17.97 -0.64 -7.85
CA LEU A 89 18.70 -1.72 -8.52
C LEU A 89 19.20 -2.77 -7.52
N TRP A 90 19.67 -2.34 -6.35
CA TRP A 90 20.08 -3.22 -5.27
C TRP A 90 18.90 -4.07 -4.78
N ILE A 91 17.74 -3.46 -4.48
CA ILE A 91 16.52 -4.21 -4.08
C ILE A 91 16.13 -5.20 -5.18
N LYS A 92 16.21 -4.79 -6.46
CA LYS A 92 15.91 -5.67 -7.60
C LYS A 92 16.80 -6.90 -7.64
N LYS A 93 18.11 -6.69 -7.50
CA LYS A 93 19.11 -7.76 -7.51
C LYS A 93 18.91 -8.71 -6.33
N GLU A 94 18.74 -8.17 -5.12
CA GLU A 94 18.60 -8.97 -3.90
C GLU A 94 17.29 -9.78 -3.87
N TYR A 95 16.19 -9.25 -4.42
CA TYR A 95 14.95 -10.00 -4.49
C TYR A 95 15.05 -11.15 -5.51
N LYS A 96 15.66 -10.88 -6.67
CA LYS A 96 15.87 -11.90 -7.71
C LYS A 96 16.78 -13.02 -7.22
N SER A 97 17.86 -12.70 -6.52
CA SER A 97 18.78 -13.72 -5.97
C SER A 97 18.09 -14.64 -4.96
N ARG A 98 17.12 -14.13 -4.20
CA ARG A 98 16.42 -14.90 -3.16
C ARG A 98 15.20 -15.67 -3.64
N THR A 99 14.47 -15.12 -4.59
CA THR A 99 13.19 -15.70 -5.03
C THR A 99 13.27 -16.38 -6.39
N GLY A 100 14.36 -16.19 -7.13
CA GLY A 100 14.48 -16.56 -8.54
C GLY A 100 13.60 -15.72 -9.48
N LYS A 101 12.76 -14.81 -8.94
CA LYS A 101 11.77 -14.04 -9.70
C LYS A 101 12.26 -12.63 -9.95
N SER A 102 12.12 -12.16 -11.19
CA SER A 102 12.21 -10.74 -11.48
C SER A 102 10.90 -10.04 -11.11
N PHE A 103 10.98 -8.74 -10.84
CA PHE A 103 9.79 -7.92 -10.62
C PHE A 103 10.01 -6.53 -11.23
N SER A 104 8.91 -5.93 -11.69
CA SER A 104 8.90 -4.57 -12.20
C SER A 104 8.58 -3.60 -11.06
N VAL A 105 9.61 -2.90 -10.58
CA VAL A 105 9.45 -1.73 -9.71
C VAL A 105 9.88 -0.48 -10.44
N ILE A 106 9.04 0.55 -10.28
CA ILE A 106 9.32 1.91 -10.71
C ILE A 106 10.55 2.40 -9.94
N SER A 107 11.52 2.98 -10.64
CA SER A 107 12.71 3.56 -10.01
C SER A 107 12.30 4.63 -9.00
N LEU A 108 12.88 4.55 -7.80
CA LEU A 108 12.74 5.61 -6.81
C LEU A 108 13.36 6.90 -7.36
N THR A 109 12.62 8.00 -7.19
CA THR A 109 13.03 9.37 -7.47
C THR A 109 12.70 10.22 -6.26
N PRO A 110 13.33 11.40 -6.08
CA PRO A 110 13.01 12.27 -4.94
C PRO A 110 11.50 12.55 -4.81
N ALA A 111 10.85 12.92 -5.92
CA ALA A 111 9.41 13.17 -5.96
C ALA A 111 8.56 11.94 -5.59
N ASN A 112 8.84 10.75 -6.14
CA ASN A 112 8.01 9.57 -5.86
C ASN A 112 8.38 8.87 -4.54
N ALA A 113 9.53 9.20 -3.95
CA ALA A 113 9.94 8.73 -2.64
C ALA A 113 9.48 9.67 -1.49
N GLY A 114 8.71 10.71 -1.80
CA GLY A 114 8.19 11.65 -0.81
C GLY A 114 9.25 12.58 -0.23
N LEU A 115 10.33 12.87 -0.98
CA LEU A 115 11.39 13.78 -0.54
C LEU A 115 11.13 15.24 -0.96
N ASP A 116 10.22 15.46 -1.91
CA ASP A 116 9.86 16.78 -2.42
C ASP A 116 8.34 17.03 -2.21
N PRO A 117 7.92 18.06 -1.44
CA PRO A 117 8.78 18.97 -0.68
C PRO A 117 9.33 18.34 0.60
N TRP A 118 10.52 18.79 1.02
CA TRP A 118 11.19 18.26 2.22
C TRP A 118 10.48 18.65 3.53
N THR A 119 9.63 19.66 3.49
CA THR A 119 8.86 20.21 4.62
C THR A 119 7.57 19.43 4.91
N GLU A 120 7.30 18.35 4.16
CA GLU A 120 6.13 17.51 4.36
C GLU A 120 6.51 16.12 4.88
N TYR A 121 5.52 15.43 5.45
CA TYR A 121 5.70 14.03 5.84
C TYR A 121 5.91 13.18 4.59
N PRO A 122 6.98 12.37 4.53
CA PRO A 122 7.28 11.60 3.34
C PRO A 122 6.25 10.49 3.14
N GLU A 123 5.71 10.38 1.92
CA GLU A 123 4.84 9.29 1.48
C GLU A 123 5.28 8.84 0.08
N LEU A 124 5.40 7.53 -0.15
CA LEU A 124 5.65 7.00 -1.50
C LEU A 124 4.54 7.46 -2.44
N GLY A 125 4.82 7.90 -3.66
CA GLY A 125 3.81 8.34 -4.62
C GLY A 125 2.79 7.25 -5.00
N THR A 126 1.60 7.66 -5.42
CA THR A 126 0.47 6.76 -5.80
C THR A 126 0.75 5.87 -7.02
N ILE A 127 1.87 6.12 -7.70
CA ILE A 127 2.38 5.29 -8.79
C ILE A 127 2.82 3.90 -8.28
N PHE A 128 3.24 3.81 -7.00
CA PHE A 128 3.63 2.55 -6.38
C PHE A 128 2.38 1.74 -6.02
N LYS A 129 2.23 0.58 -6.65
CA LYS A 129 1.15 -0.36 -6.36
C LYS A 129 1.47 -1.20 -5.12
N ALA A 130 0.45 -1.78 -4.50
CA ALA A 130 0.61 -2.56 -3.27
C ALA A 130 1.69 -3.65 -3.37
N ALA A 131 1.75 -4.36 -4.51
CA ALA A 131 2.76 -5.40 -4.75
C ALA A 131 4.18 -4.84 -4.77
N GLN A 132 4.36 -3.61 -5.26
CA GLN A 132 5.65 -2.92 -5.27
C GLN A 132 6.03 -2.44 -3.87
N VAL A 133 5.08 -1.85 -3.13
CA VAL A 133 5.30 -1.40 -1.75
C VAL A 133 5.68 -2.58 -0.85
N LYS A 134 5.04 -3.74 -1.03
CA LYS A 134 5.39 -4.98 -0.33
C LYS A 134 6.87 -5.35 -0.50
N ILE A 135 7.38 -5.29 -1.72
CA ILE A 135 8.80 -5.57 -2.01
C ILE A 135 9.70 -4.47 -1.44
N LEU A 136 9.27 -3.21 -1.48
CA LEU A 136 10.01 -2.09 -0.90
C LEU A 136 10.10 -2.19 0.63
N ILE A 137 9.03 -2.58 1.34
CA ILE A 137 9.06 -2.81 2.79
C ILE A 137 10.16 -3.82 3.12
N TRP A 138 10.17 -4.96 2.42
CA TRP A 138 11.18 -5.99 2.59
C TRP A 138 12.59 -5.50 2.26
N GLY A 139 12.77 -4.83 1.10
CA GLY A 139 14.08 -4.37 0.63
C GLY A 139 14.68 -3.31 1.55
N ILE A 140 13.88 -2.31 1.94
CA ILE A 140 14.31 -1.23 2.83
C ILE A 140 14.59 -1.76 4.24
N SER A 141 13.76 -2.67 4.76
CA SER A 141 14.03 -3.35 6.01
C SER A 141 15.42 -4.00 6.00
N ARG A 142 15.73 -4.80 4.97
CA ARG A 142 17.06 -5.43 4.83
C ARG A 142 18.18 -4.40 4.71
N LYS A 143 17.99 -3.34 3.91
CA LYS A 143 19.02 -2.31 3.72
C LYS A 143 19.36 -1.61 5.02
N LEU A 144 18.35 -1.25 5.82
CA LEU A 144 18.56 -0.65 7.13
C LEU A 144 19.28 -1.61 8.08
N GLN A 145 18.94 -2.89 8.07
CA GLN A 145 19.64 -3.91 8.87
C GLN A 145 21.13 -4.05 8.49
N GLU A 146 21.51 -3.82 7.23
CA GLU A 146 22.92 -3.75 6.82
C GLU A 146 23.61 -2.47 7.29
N VAL A 147 22.91 -1.34 7.21
CA VAL A 147 23.42 -0.02 7.60
C VAL A 147 23.73 0.03 9.10
N VAL A 148 22.80 -0.41 9.95
CA VAL A 148 22.94 -0.32 11.42
C VAL A 148 24.02 -1.24 12.00
N LYS A 149 24.52 -2.21 11.21
CA LYS A 149 25.70 -3.00 11.58
C LYS A 149 27.00 -2.20 11.47
N ARG A 150 27.00 -1.12 10.68
CA ARG A 150 28.17 -0.31 10.35
C ARG A 150 28.11 1.08 11.01
N VAL A 151 26.90 1.56 11.27
CA VAL A 151 26.66 2.91 11.78
C VAL A 151 25.96 2.81 13.13
N GLN A 152 26.55 3.44 14.16
CA GLN A 152 25.92 3.59 15.47
C GLN A 152 25.07 4.86 15.49
N ASP A 153 23.87 4.78 14.91
CA ASP A 153 22.86 5.85 14.96
C ASP A 153 21.56 5.29 15.53
N GLU A 154 21.12 5.86 16.64
CA GLU A 154 19.98 5.37 17.39
C GLU A 154 18.65 5.46 16.60
N ASP A 155 18.49 6.48 15.77
CA ASP A 155 17.29 6.66 14.96
C ASP A 155 17.24 5.67 13.80
N LEU A 156 18.39 5.40 13.18
CA LEU A 156 18.51 4.34 12.16
C LEU A 156 18.25 2.95 12.77
N VAL A 157 18.73 2.68 13.99
CA VAL A 157 18.44 1.43 14.71
C VAL A 157 16.93 1.29 14.97
N ARG A 158 16.28 2.34 15.47
CA ARG A 158 14.82 2.33 15.68
C ARG A 158 14.06 2.18 14.36
N MET A 159 14.45 2.89 13.31
CA MET A 159 13.82 2.76 11.99
C MET A 159 14.00 1.35 11.44
N ALA A 160 15.17 0.73 11.61
CA ALA A 160 15.44 -0.64 11.21
C ALA A 160 14.54 -1.64 11.96
N LEU A 161 14.31 -1.45 13.26
CA LEU A 161 13.37 -2.26 14.05
C LEU A 161 11.92 -2.08 13.60
N ALA A 162 11.49 -0.83 13.33
CA ALA A 162 10.15 -0.53 12.85
C ALA A 162 9.88 -1.19 11.48
N MET A 163 10.83 -1.09 10.55
CA MET A 163 10.73 -1.73 9.23
C MET A 163 10.82 -3.25 9.30
N ARG A 164 11.62 -3.80 10.23
CA ARG A 164 11.68 -5.24 10.50
C ARG A 164 10.32 -5.76 10.96
N GLY A 165 9.66 -5.09 11.90
CA GLY A 165 8.32 -5.47 12.36
C GLY A 165 7.32 -5.62 11.21
N LEU A 166 7.23 -4.63 10.32
CA LEU A 166 6.34 -4.72 9.14
C LEU A 166 6.76 -5.84 8.17
N SER A 167 8.06 -5.95 7.88
CA SER A 167 8.57 -6.94 6.93
C SER A 167 8.34 -8.38 7.41
N GLU A 168 8.55 -8.65 8.70
CA GLU A 168 8.34 -9.98 9.29
C GLU A 168 6.84 -10.31 9.40
N ALA A 169 6.00 -9.34 9.79
CA ALA A 169 4.55 -9.52 9.77
C ALA A 169 4.03 -9.85 8.36
N GLN A 170 4.51 -9.15 7.34
CA GLN A 170 4.21 -9.45 5.93
C GLN A 170 4.69 -10.85 5.52
N SER A 171 5.90 -11.25 5.95
CA SER A 171 6.46 -12.57 5.67
C SER A 171 5.60 -13.69 6.25
N LEU A 172 5.09 -13.53 7.47
CA LEU A 172 4.17 -14.48 8.10
C LEU A 172 2.86 -14.64 7.29
N LEU A 173 2.29 -13.54 6.79
CA LEU A 173 1.08 -13.61 5.94
C LEU A 173 1.35 -14.35 4.62
N ASP A 174 2.54 -14.18 4.06
CA ASP A 174 2.90 -14.75 2.76
C ASP A 174 3.20 -16.24 2.82
N ASN A 175 3.83 -16.67 3.91
CA ASN A 175 4.32 -18.04 4.07
C ASN A 175 3.38 -18.90 4.93
N GLY A 176 2.52 -18.30 5.75
CA GLY A 176 1.57 -19.03 6.56
C GLY A 176 0.34 -19.49 5.77
N GLY A 177 -0.31 -20.54 6.26
CA GLY A 177 -1.55 -21.07 5.70
C GLY A 177 -2.75 -20.14 5.90
N LEU A 178 -3.94 -20.61 5.49
CA LEU A 178 -5.21 -19.91 5.70
C LEU A 178 -5.49 -19.62 7.19
N LYS A 179 -5.11 -20.58 8.04
CA LYS A 179 -5.23 -20.48 9.49
C LYS A 179 -3.84 -20.60 10.10
N PHE A 180 -3.45 -19.60 10.86
CA PHE A 180 -2.22 -19.59 11.63
C PHE A 180 -2.30 -20.57 12.80
N THR A 181 -1.16 -21.14 13.13
CA THR A 181 -0.90 -21.75 14.44
C THR A 181 -0.96 -20.68 15.54
N GLY A 182 -1.11 -21.11 16.79
CA GLY A 182 -1.11 -20.17 17.92
C GLY A 182 0.22 -19.41 18.06
N SER A 183 1.35 -20.02 17.68
CA SER A 183 2.67 -19.38 17.67
C SER A 183 2.80 -18.36 16.53
N GLU A 184 2.36 -18.68 15.32
CA GLU A 184 2.37 -17.73 14.19
C GLU A 184 1.48 -16.52 14.47
N ALA A 185 0.28 -16.71 15.02
CA ALA A 185 -0.61 -15.61 15.36
C ALA A 185 -0.03 -14.69 16.44
N ARG A 186 0.59 -15.25 17.48
CA ARG A 186 1.33 -14.46 18.48
C ARG A 186 2.51 -13.74 17.86
N LYS A 187 3.28 -14.40 16.99
CA LYS A 187 4.42 -13.78 16.33
C LYS A 187 4.01 -12.63 15.44
N PHE A 188 2.91 -12.79 14.70
CA PHE A 188 2.35 -11.73 13.88
C PHE A 188 1.97 -10.50 14.73
N ASP A 189 1.26 -10.72 15.83
CA ASP A 189 0.90 -9.66 16.77
C ASP A 189 2.12 -8.94 17.37
N GLU A 190 3.13 -9.70 17.81
CA GLU A 190 4.40 -9.16 18.30
C GLU A 190 5.09 -8.27 17.27
N MET A 191 5.17 -8.71 16.01
CA MET A 191 5.86 -7.96 14.94
C MET A 191 5.10 -6.68 14.56
N VAL A 192 3.77 -6.71 14.56
CA VAL A 192 2.96 -5.50 14.37
C VAL A 192 3.16 -4.53 15.54
N HIS A 193 3.11 -4.99 16.79
CA HIS A 193 3.33 -4.12 17.94
C HIS A 193 4.77 -3.60 18.05
N LEU A 194 5.77 -4.37 17.61
CA LEU A 194 7.15 -3.90 17.48
C LEU A 194 7.23 -2.72 16.52
N HIS A 195 6.58 -2.82 15.35
CA HIS A 195 6.48 -1.70 14.43
C HIS A 195 5.80 -0.49 15.05
N LEU A 196 4.57 -0.65 15.57
CA LEU A 196 3.76 0.46 16.09
C LEU A 196 4.46 1.20 17.22
N ARG A 197 5.00 0.48 18.23
CA ARG A 197 5.68 1.10 19.37
C ARG A 197 6.95 1.84 18.95
N THR A 198 7.73 1.25 18.04
CA THR A 198 8.97 1.88 17.58
C THR A 198 8.70 3.09 16.69
N TRP A 199 7.69 3.00 15.83
CA TRP A 199 7.24 4.11 14.99
C TRP A 199 6.70 5.28 15.82
N GLN A 200 5.94 5.03 16.88
CA GLN A 200 5.48 6.05 17.82
C GLN A 200 6.63 6.79 18.50
N ARG A 201 7.66 6.07 18.96
CA ARG A 201 8.85 6.69 19.58
C ARG A 201 9.56 7.62 18.61
N LEU A 202 9.71 7.19 17.36
CA LEU A 202 10.27 8.05 16.29
C LEU A 202 9.35 9.24 16.02
N ALA A 203 8.04 9.04 15.92
CA ALA A 203 7.07 10.11 15.68
C ALA A 203 7.14 11.21 16.76
N VAL A 204 7.13 10.84 18.04
CA VAL A 204 7.26 11.80 19.15
C VAL A 204 8.58 12.57 19.05
N LYS A 205 9.71 11.86 18.91
CA LYS A 205 11.03 12.50 18.81
C LYS A 205 11.10 13.51 17.66
N PHE A 206 10.66 13.12 16.46
CA PHE A 206 10.77 13.99 15.28
C PHE A 206 9.70 15.10 15.27
N GLU A 207 8.56 14.89 15.93
CA GLU A 207 7.57 15.95 16.19
C GLU A 207 8.13 17.02 17.13
N ASP A 208 8.80 16.63 18.22
CA ASP A 208 9.47 17.56 19.14
C ASP A 208 10.57 18.38 18.45
N LEU A 209 11.21 17.80 17.42
CA LEU A 209 12.21 18.47 16.58
C LEU A 209 11.61 19.30 15.43
N LEU A 210 10.28 19.33 15.28
CA LEU A 210 9.58 19.94 14.16
C LEU A 210 10.03 19.41 12.78
N ILE A 211 10.45 18.14 12.73
CA ILE A 211 10.87 17.47 11.50
C ILE A 211 9.74 16.52 11.05
N PRO A 212 9.13 16.75 9.88
CA PRO A 212 8.07 15.89 9.39
C PRO A 212 8.66 14.60 8.82
N LEU A 213 8.90 13.61 9.69
CA LEU A 213 9.47 12.31 9.31
C LEU A 213 8.46 11.16 9.49
N CYS A 214 7.96 10.97 10.72
CA CYS A 214 7.08 9.84 11.06
C CYS A 214 5.68 10.37 11.43
N ASN A 215 4.70 10.15 10.55
CA ASN A 215 3.32 10.56 10.79
C ASN A 215 2.50 9.42 11.43
N ILE A 216 1.63 9.74 12.40
CA ILE A 216 0.64 8.81 12.96
C ILE A 216 -0.71 9.06 12.32
N ARG A 217 -1.13 8.13 11.45
CA ARG A 217 -2.44 8.13 10.76
C ARG A 217 -3.44 7.16 11.40
N PRO A 218 -4.77 7.33 11.18
CA PRO A 218 -5.79 6.36 11.58
C PRO A 218 -5.51 4.91 11.13
N LYS A 219 -4.81 4.72 9.99
CA LYS A 219 -4.41 3.38 9.53
C LYS A 219 -3.47 2.63 10.50
N HIS A 220 -2.69 3.32 11.34
CA HIS A 220 -1.90 2.66 12.38
C HIS A 220 -2.79 2.02 13.45
N HIS A 221 -3.90 2.67 13.75
CA HIS A 221 -4.90 2.11 14.63
C HIS A 221 -5.58 0.88 13.98
N TYR A 222 -5.97 0.97 12.70
CA TYR A 222 -6.50 -0.20 11.98
C TYR A 222 -5.50 -1.37 11.92
N LEU A 223 -4.20 -1.07 11.79
CA LEU A 223 -3.15 -2.07 11.86
C LEU A 223 -3.11 -2.78 13.23
N GLN A 224 -3.32 -2.05 14.34
CA GLN A 224 -3.44 -2.67 15.66
C GLN A 224 -4.67 -3.56 15.77
N HIS A 225 -5.82 -3.13 15.23
CA HIS A 225 -7.02 -3.97 15.16
C HIS A 225 -6.78 -5.25 14.37
N LEU A 226 -6.05 -5.17 13.25
CA LEU A 226 -5.69 -6.35 12.46
C LEU A 226 -4.83 -7.34 13.25
N ALA A 227 -3.85 -6.85 14.00
CA ALA A 227 -3.02 -7.70 14.87
C ALA A 227 -3.86 -8.46 15.91
N ARG A 228 -4.75 -7.74 16.61
CA ARG A 228 -5.66 -8.34 17.61
C ARG A 228 -6.65 -9.32 16.97
N TYR A 229 -7.16 -9.00 15.78
CA TYR A 229 -8.04 -9.88 15.03
C TYR A 229 -7.32 -11.19 14.71
N VAL A 230 -6.13 -11.13 14.11
CA VAL A 230 -5.31 -12.30 13.78
C VAL A 230 -4.96 -13.09 15.05
N LEU A 231 -4.60 -12.45 16.15
CA LEU A 231 -4.30 -13.12 17.41
C LEU A 231 -5.49 -13.92 17.94
N ARG A 232 -6.70 -13.33 17.88
CA ARG A 232 -7.94 -13.93 18.38
C ARG A 232 -8.44 -15.04 17.48
N THR A 233 -8.56 -14.79 16.18
CA THR A 233 -9.21 -15.71 15.22
C THR A 233 -8.23 -16.73 14.64
N ARG A 234 -6.94 -16.40 14.67
CA ARG A 234 -5.87 -17.09 13.94
C ARG A 234 -6.11 -17.15 12.42
N ILE A 235 -7.01 -16.34 11.89
CA ILE A 235 -7.25 -16.29 10.45
C ILE A 235 -6.13 -15.46 9.83
N ASN A 236 -5.49 -16.01 8.80
CA ASN A 236 -4.53 -15.25 8.00
C ASN A 236 -5.29 -14.24 7.14
N ILE A 237 -5.22 -12.96 7.53
CA ILE A 237 -5.90 -11.84 6.86
C ILE A 237 -5.43 -11.59 5.42
N ARG A 238 -4.45 -12.36 4.92
CA ARG A 238 -4.11 -12.41 3.49
C ARG A 238 -5.34 -12.72 2.62
N ILE A 239 -6.31 -13.50 3.12
CA ILE A 239 -7.53 -13.81 2.36
C ILE A 239 -8.39 -12.60 2.00
N HIS A 240 -8.25 -11.51 2.74
CA HIS A 240 -9.00 -10.29 2.49
C HIS A 240 -8.26 -9.35 1.51
N GLN A 241 -7.06 -9.71 1.06
CA GLN A 241 -6.27 -8.88 0.15
C GLN A 241 -6.87 -8.88 -1.26
N ASN A 242 -7.31 -7.72 -1.72
CA ASN A 242 -8.06 -7.54 -2.96
C ASN A 242 -7.18 -7.08 -4.14
N PHE A 243 -6.03 -7.74 -4.37
CA PHE A 243 -5.10 -7.34 -5.44
C PHE A 243 -5.73 -7.39 -6.83
N ASP A 244 -6.52 -8.44 -7.10
CA ASP A 244 -7.15 -8.63 -8.40
C ASP A 244 -8.29 -7.66 -8.62
N SER A 245 -9.11 -7.43 -7.58
CA SER A 245 -10.18 -6.43 -7.62
C SER A 245 -9.62 -5.02 -7.83
N GLU A 246 -8.51 -4.66 -7.17
CA GLU A 246 -7.85 -3.36 -7.38
C GLU A 246 -7.29 -3.23 -8.81
N SER A 247 -6.69 -4.31 -9.33
CA SER A 247 -6.20 -4.35 -10.71
C SER A 247 -7.33 -4.22 -11.72
N TYR A 248 -8.46 -4.89 -11.46
CA TYR A 248 -9.68 -4.78 -12.25
C TYR A 248 -10.23 -3.36 -12.23
N MET A 249 -10.38 -2.75 -11.05
CA MET A 249 -10.83 -1.37 -10.90
C MET A 249 -9.91 -0.39 -11.62
N GLY A 250 -8.59 -0.61 -11.59
CA GLY A 250 -7.63 0.16 -12.38
C GLY A 250 -7.87 0.06 -13.90
N LYS A 251 -8.26 -1.11 -14.42
CA LYS A 251 -8.65 -1.28 -15.83
C LYS A 251 -9.96 -0.54 -16.13
N ILE A 252 -10.98 -0.73 -15.30
CA ILE A 252 -12.27 -0.06 -15.45
C ILE A 252 -12.13 1.46 -15.41
N LYS A 253 -11.36 2.00 -14.46
CA LYS A 253 -11.06 3.44 -14.37
C LYS A 253 -10.41 3.96 -15.65
N ARG A 254 -9.43 3.25 -16.22
CA ARG A 254 -8.78 3.65 -17.48
C ARG A 254 -9.77 3.71 -18.65
N ILE A 255 -10.72 2.79 -18.71
CA ILE A 255 -11.80 2.81 -19.71
C ILE A 255 -12.73 4.01 -19.44
N ALA A 256 -13.17 4.18 -18.20
CA ALA A 256 -14.11 5.22 -17.77
C ALA A 256 -13.60 6.63 -18.06
N CYS A 257 -12.32 6.91 -17.80
CA CYS A 257 -11.71 8.22 -18.08
C CYS A 257 -11.69 8.58 -19.58
N LYS A 258 -12.01 7.64 -20.48
CA LYS A 258 -12.11 7.87 -21.93
C LYS A 258 -13.56 7.95 -22.42
N CYS A 259 -14.53 7.86 -21.52
CA CYS A 259 -15.95 7.90 -21.86
C CYS A 259 -16.52 9.29 -21.50
N HIS A 260 -17.51 9.75 -22.25
CA HIS A 260 -18.26 10.95 -21.88
C HIS A 260 -19.07 10.69 -20.61
N SER A 261 -19.13 11.64 -19.68
CA SER A 261 -19.77 11.47 -18.35
C SER A 261 -21.22 10.98 -18.45
N THR A 262 -22.01 11.55 -19.38
CA THR A 262 -23.44 11.20 -19.55
C THR A 262 -23.67 9.77 -20.05
N SER A 263 -22.69 9.16 -20.71
CA SER A 263 -22.80 7.78 -21.24
C SER A 263 -21.79 6.82 -20.59
N MET A 264 -21.11 7.27 -19.53
CA MET A 264 -19.94 6.60 -18.98
C MET A 264 -20.25 5.16 -18.57
N LEU A 265 -21.34 4.92 -17.84
CA LEU A 265 -21.69 3.59 -17.33
C LEU A 265 -21.88 2.57 -18.46
N LEU A 266 -22.70 2.91 -19.47
CA LEU A 266 -22.94 2.05 -20.62
C LEU A 266 -21.66 1.88 -21.46
N ARG A 267 -20.92 2.96 -21.73
CA ARG A 267 -19.71 2.92 -22.56
C ARG A 267 -18.57 2.14 -21.90
N VAL A 268 -18.46 2.18 -20.58
CA VAL A 268 -17.50 1.36 -19.83
C VAL A 268 -17.79 -0.12 -20.03
N GLN A 269 -19.05 -0.54 -19.89
CA GLN A 269 -19.46 -1.94 -20.11
C GLN A 269 -19.19 -2.38 -21.55
N GLN A 270 -19.63 -1.61 -22.55
CA GLN A 270 -19.41 -1.91 -23.97
C GLN A 270 -17.91 -2.05 -24.30
N ARG A 271 -17.08 -1.10 -23.85
CA ARG A 271 -15.63 -1.13 -24.09
C ARG A 271 -14.95 -2.26 -23.33
N TYR A 272 -15.43 -2.62 -22.15
CA TYR A 272 -14.91 -3.75 -21.39
C TYR A 272 -15.24 -5.09 -22.06
N ILE A 273 -16.45 -5.27 -22.59
CA ILE A 273 -16.82 -6.45 -23.39
C ILE A 273 -15.91 -6.56 -24.63
N LEU A 274 -15.69 -5.44 -25.35
CA LEU A 274 -14.77 -5.42 -26.49
C LEU A 274 -13.33 -5.78 -26.07
N TYR A 275 -12.87 -5.29 -24.92
CA TYR A 275 -11.58 -5.67 -24.33
C TYR A 275 -11.47 -7.18 -24.09
N LEU A 276 -12.51 -7.80 -23.51
CA LEU A 276 -12.55 -9.25 -23.29
C LEU A 276 -12.55 -10.04 -24.61
N ALA A 277 -13.32 -9.60 -25.60
CA ALA A 277 -13.36 -10.23 -26.92
C ALA A 277 -11.99 -10.21 -27.61
N LEU A 278 -11.27 -9.09 -27.53
CA LEU A 278 -9.91 -8.97 -28.08
C LEU A 278 -8.88 -9.82 -27.34
N LEU A 279 -9.01 -9.97 -26.01
CA LEU A 279 -8.18 -10.89 -25.24
C LEU A 279 -8.42 -12.35 -25.64
N TRP A 280 -9.68 -12.73 -25.83
CA TRP A 280 -10.07 -14.09 -26.23
C TRP A 280 -9.52 -14.43 -27.62
N ASP A 281 -9.69 -13.54 -28.61
CA ASP A 281 -9.17 -13.75 -29.96
C ASP A 281 -7.64 -13.96 -29.95
N ARG A 282 -6.92 -13.18 -29.14
CA ARG A 282 -5.45 -13.34 -28.99
C ARG A 282 -5.08 -14.68 -28.37
N ALA A 283 -5.75 -15.08 -27.29
CA ALA A 283 -5.51 -16.36 -26.66
C ALA A 283 -5.74 -17.51 -27.64
N LYS A 284 -6.81 -17.42 -28.45
CA LYS A 284 -7.11 -18.37 -29.53
C LYS A 284 -5.99 -18.40 -30.58
N ARG A 285 -5.52 -17.25 -31.10
CA ARG A 285 -4.41 -17.21 -32.06
C ARG A 285 -3.11 -17.80 -31.51
N ALA A 286 -2.80 -17.51 -30.25
CA ALA A 286 -1.62 -18.06 -29.59
C ALA A 286 -1.69 -19.59 -29.45
N SER A 287 -2.88 -20.15 -29.16
CA SER A 287 -3.07 -21.61 -29.08
C SER A 287 -2.89 -22.34 -30.42
N VAL A 288 -3.01 -21.63 -31.55
CA VAL A 288 -2.89 -22.21 -32.91
C VAL A 288 -1.49 -21.94 -33.51
N GLY A 289 -0.54 -21.45 -32.71
CA GLY A 289 0.82 -21.16 -33.18
C GLY A 289 0.93 -19.94 -34.08
N GLY A 290 -0.06 -19.04 -34.08
CA GLY A 290 0.00 -17.79 -34.82
C GLY A 290 1.07 -16.85 -34.25
N ASP A 291 1.80 -16.15 -35.13
CA ASP A 291 2.83 -15.19 -34.74
C ASP A 291 2.22 -14.06 -33.87
N VAL A 292 2.60 -14.02 -32.59
CA VAL A 292 2.10 -13.06 -31.59
C VAL A 292 2.95 -11.78 -31.61
N ARG A 293 3.39 -11.31 -32.77
CA ARG A 293 3.95 -9.96 -32.95
C ARG A 293 2.83 -8.91 -33.03
N ALA A 294 1.91 -8.92 -32.08
CA ALA A 294 0.89 -7.89 -31.98
C ALA A 294 1.25 -6.90 -30.87
N LYS A 295 1.15 -5.60 -31.18
CA LYS A 295 1.24 -4.50 -30.21
C LYS A 295 0.46 -4.85 -28.93
N SER A 296 0.99 -4.47 -27.77
CA SER A 296 0.33 -4.77 -26.50
C SER A 296 -1.10 -4.24 -26.54
N LEU A 297 -2.04 -4.90 -25.87
CA LEU A 297 -3.45 -4.47 -25.92
C LEU A 297 -3.61 -3.05 -25.34
N GLU A 298 -2.68 -2.66 -24.47
CA GLU A 298 -2.52 -1.29 -24.00
C GLU A 298 -2.23 -0.36 -25.18
N ASP A 299 -1.30 -0.72 -26.07
CA ASP A 299 -1.04 0.07 -27.28
C ASP A 299 -2.29 0.21 -28.16
N ILE A 300 -3.09 -0.85 -28.38
CA ILE A 300 -4.30 -0.79 -29.23
C ILE A 300 -5.40 0.07 -28.59
N LEU A 301 -5.63 -0.08 -27.28
CA LEU A 301 -6.61 0.75 -26.56
C LEU A 301 -6.11 2.17 -26.28
N LEU A 302 -4.81 2.43 -26.45
CA LEU A 302 -4.13 3.70 -26.23
C LEU A 302 -3.53 4.28 -27.53
N LEU A 303 -4.02 3.86 -28.71
CA LEU A 303 -3.55 4.33 -30.03
C LEU A 303 -3.78 5.82 -30.30
N GLU A 304 -4.50 6.54 -29.44
CA GLU A 304 -4.39 7.99 -29.42
C GLU A 304 -3.11 8.34 -28.66
N GLU A 305 -2.15 8.91 -29.40
CA GLU A 305 -0.98 9.59 -28.83
C GLU A 305 -1.41 10.28 -27.53
N ARG A 306 -0.62 10.11 -26.47
CA ARG A 306 -0.72 10.97 -25.31
C ARG A 306 -0.49 12.40 -25.81
N LYS A 307 -1.53 13.07 -26.31
CA LYS A 307 -1.60 14.52 -26.22
C LYS A 307 -1.32 14.76 -24.74
N PRO A 308 -0.24 15.50 -24.39
CA PRO A 308 0.00 15.82 -23.00
C PRO A 308 -1.34 16.29 -22.47
N PHE A 309 -1.77 15.70 -21.35
CA PHE A 309 -2.98 16.15 -20.68
C PHE A 309 -2.78 17.66 -20.53
N SER A 310 -3.43 18.45 -21.40
CA SER A 310 -3.67 19.86 -21.15
C SER A 310 -4.42 19.77 -19.84
N SER A 311 -3.73 20.11 -18.77
CA SER A 311 -4.13 19.94 -17.39
C SER A 311 -5.52 20.53 -17.26
N SER A 312 -6.54 19.69 -17.38
CA SER A 312 -7.91 20.10 -17.09
C SER A 312 -8.00 20.53 -15.62
N ALA A 313 -7.08 20.05 -14.78
CA ALA A 313 -6.81 20.57 -13.45
C ALA A 313 -6.34 22.03 -13.44
N GLU A 314 -5.50 22.47 -14.38
CA GLU A 314 -4.99 23.85 -14.46
C GLU A 314 -5.99 24.78 -15.15
N ASN A 315 -6.76 24.27 -16.12
CA ASN A 315 -7.92 24.96 -16.67
C ASN A 315 -9.10 25.04 -15.67
N ALA A 316 -9.31 24.03 -14.83
CA ALA A 316 -10.27 24.07 -13.73
C ALA A 316 -9.79 25.01 -12.61
N LYS A 317 -8.49 25.01 -12.30
CA LYS A 317 -7.87 25.95 -11.35
C LYS A 317 -7.92 27.39 -11.87
N ARG A 318 -7.72 27.63 -13.17
CA ARG A 318 -7.92 28.95 -13.82
C ARG A 318 -9.37 29.39 -13.84
N ARG A 319 -10.35 28.48 -13.95
CA ARG A 319 -11.79 28.81 -13.85
C ARG A 319 -12.24 29.14 -12.43
N CYS A 320 -11.66 28.52 -11.40
CA CYS A 320 -11.94 28.91 -10.01
C CYS A 320 -11.22 30.19 -9.57
N LEU A 321 -10.05 30.50 -10.14
CA LEU A 321 -9.25 31.70 -9.78
C LEU A 321 -9.63 32.95 -10.59
N ARG A 322 -10.48 32.82 -11.61
CA ARG A 322 -11.07 33.92 -12.38
C ARG A 322 -12.58 33.94 -12.18
N GLY A 323 -13.00 33.99 -10.92
CA GLY A 323 -14.31 34.56 -10.59
C GLY A 323 -14.40 35.96 -11.17
#